data_AF-A0A832AI89-F1
#
_entry.id   AF-A0A832AI89-F1
#
_cell.length_a   1.000
_cell.length_b   1.000
_cell.length_c   1.000
_cell.angle_alpha   90.00
_cell.angle_beta   90.00
_cell.angle_gamma   90.00
#
_symmetry.space_group_name_H-M   'P 1'
#
loop_
_entity.id
_entity.type
_entity.pdbx_description
1 polymer ?
#
loop_
_entity_poly.entity_id
_entity_poly.type
_entity_poly.pdbx_seq_one_letter_code
_entity_poly.pdbx_strand_id
1 'polypeptide(L)'
;MGKDLMLAPVGIDEGDNIEDLLEFVIKGKKLADKIGIDYKIGVISGGRLEDKGRSKKIDDSLSRAELLVEKIKKMNFNVEHFGIEIERAIKYSTMILFPDGIIGNLVFRALVLIANMESFGAYASALSKVYIDTSRARTGYLLPIILASALAK
;
A
#
# COMPACT_ATOMS: atom_id res chain seq x y z
N MET A 1 -12.59 14.93 8.52
CA MET A 1 -12.82 14.08 7.33
C MET A 1 -11.75 13.02 7.32
N GLY A 2 -12.12 11.73 7.21
CA GLY A 2 -11.13 10.64 7.14
C GLY A 2 -10.32 10.71 5.84
N LYS A 3 -9.12 10.14 5.83
CA LYS A 3 -8.28 10.03 4.63
C LYS A 3 -8.30 8.59 4.15
N ASP A 4 -8.70 8.38 2.90
CA ASP A 4 -8.67 7.05 2.28
C ASP A 4 -7.24 6.65 1.92
N LEU A 5 -6.92 5.39 2.17
CA LEU A 5 -5.57 4.85 2.04
C LEU A 5 -5.58 3.48 1.40
N MET A 6 -4.79 3.31 0.35
CA MET A 6 -4.47 2.01 -0.24
C MET A 6 -3.22 1.45 0.43
N LEU A 7 -3.26 0.16 0.76
CA LEU A 7 -2.14 -0.58 1.36
C LEU A 7 -1.72 -1.69 0.40
N ALA A 8 -0.44 -1.76 0.06
CA ALA A 8 0.11 -2.88 -0.69
C ALA A 8 1.60 -3.07 -0.40
N PRO A 9 2.15 -4.27 -0.62
CA PRO A 9 1.44 -5.55 -0.63
C PRO A 9 0.80 -5.83 0.75
N VAL A 10 -0.14 -6.77 0.82
CA VAL A 10 -0.80 -7.20 2.08
C VAL A 10 -0.99 -8.72 2.13
N GLY A 11 -1.00 -9.41 0.99
CA GLY A 11 -0.93 -10.87 0.92
C GLY A 11 0.46 -11.36 1.33
N ILE A 12 0.53 -12.42 2.14
CA ILE A 12 1.77 -12.84 2.83
C ILE A 12 2.91 -13.20 1.85
N ASP A 13 2.55 -13.67 0.65
CA ASP A 13 3.40 -14.14 -0.42
C ASP A 13 3.62 -13.09 -1.53
N GLU A 14 3.34 -11.81 -1.24
CA GLU A 14 3.45 -10.71 -2.21
C GLU A 14 4.65 -9.80 -1.93
N GLY A 15 5.25 -9.23 -2.99
CA GLY A 15 6.25 -8.17 -2.89
C GLY A 15 7.71 -8.64 -2.74
N ASP A 16 7.99 -9.90 -3.07
CA ASP A 16 9.32 -10.51 -2.95
C ASP A 16 10.37 -9.79 -3.82
N ASN A 17 9.97 -9.26 -4.96
CA ASN A 17 10.85 -8.53 -5.88
C ASN A 17 10.30 -7.14 -6.23
N ILE A 18 11.16 -6.29 -6.80
CA ILE A 18 10.83 -4.89 -7.08
C ILE A 18 9.75 -4.81 -8.17
N GLU A 19 9.76 -5.76 -9.10
CA GLU A 19 8.83 -5.85 -10.21
C GLU A 19 7.40 -6.07 -9.71
N ASP A 20 7.20 -6.94 -8.71
CA ASP A 20 5.91 -7.11 -8.02
C ASP A 20 5.43 -5.78 -7.39
N LEU A 21 6.32 -5.09 -6.68
CA LEU A 21 6.02 -3.81 -6.03
C LEU A 21 5.64 -2.72 -7.04
N LEU A 22 6.30 -2.69 -8.22
CA LEU A 22 5.94 -1.78 -9.31
C LEU A 22 4.59 -2.14 -9.92
N GLU A 23 4.23 -3.42 -9.99
CA GLU A 23 2.92 -3.83 -10.47
C GLU A 23 1.80 -3.31 -9.54
N PHE A 24 2.00 -3.36 -8.22
CA PHE A 24 1.10 -2.73 -7.25
C PHE A 24 0.97 -1.22 -7.48
N VAL A 25 2.07 -0.53 -7.80
CA VAL A 25 2.03 0.90 -8.12
C VAL A 25 1.17 1.19 -9.36
N ILE A 26 1.27 0.36 -10.41
CA ILE A 26 0.46 0.53 -11.63
C ILE A 26 -1.02 0.22 -11.34
N LYS A 27 -1.30 -0.88 -10.64
CA LYS A 27 -2.66 -1.29 -10.25
C LYS A 27 -3.32 -0.25 -9.35
N GLY A 28 -2.56 0.28 -8.39
CA GLY A 28 -2.99 1.35 -7.48
C GLY A 28 -3.33 2.64 -8.22
N LYS A 29 -2.53 3.04 -9.22
CA LYS A 29 -2.87 4.21 -10.05
C LYS A 29 -4.19 4.02 -10.79
N LYS A 30 -4.40 2.85 -11.41
CA LYS A 30 -5.66 2.53 -12.10
C LYS A 30 -6.85 2.57 -11.14
N LEU A 31 -6.67 2.09 -9.91
CA LEU A 31 -7.71 2.16 -8.88
C LEU A 31 -8.00 3.62 -8.48
N ALA A 32 -6.96 4.41 -8.20
CA ALA A 32 -7.07 5.82 -7.86
C ALA A 32 -7.83 6.62 -8.94
N ASP A 33 -7.55 6.35 -10.21
CA ASP A 33 -8.25 6.97 -11.35
C ASP A 33 -9.73 6.60 -11.40
N LYS A 34 -10.07 5.33 -11.17
CA LYS A 34 -11.47 4.87 -11.15
C LYS A 34 -12.29 5.53 -10.04
N ILE A 35 -11.67 5.81 -8.88
CA ILE A 35 -12.36 6.40 -7.73
C ILE A 35 -12.13 7.92 -7.60
N GLY A 36 -11.38 8.52 -8.53
CA GLY A 36 -11.20 9.97 -8.64
C GLY A 36 -10.38 10.61 -7.51
N ILE A 37 -9.33 9.93 -7.02
CA ILE A 37 -8.45 10.46 -5.96
C ILE A 37 -7.03 10.75 -6.48
N ASP A 38 -6.37 11.73 -5.87
CA ASP A 38 -4.95 11.99 -6.11
C ASP A 38 -4.09 10.76 -5.80
N TYR A 39 -3.08 10.51 -6.62
CA TYR A 39 -2.19 9.37 -6.45
C TYR A 39 -0.81 9.82 -5.91
N LYS A 40 -0.60 9.63 -4.60
CA LYS A 40 0.66 9.90 -3.90
C LYS A 40 1.13 8.64 -3.18
N ILE A 41 2.36 8.23 -3.45
CA ILE A 41 2.91 6.96 -2.97
C ILE A 41 3.88 7.24 -1.82
N GLY A 42 3.75 6.52 -0.71
CA GLY A 42 4.74 6.47 0.36
C GLY A 42 5.38 5.10 0.41
N VAL A 43 6.70 5.05 0.27
CA VAL A 43 7.46 3.80 0.37
C VAL A 43 8.00 3.65 1.80
N ILE A 44 7.80 2.47 2.39
CA ILE A 44 8.28 2.09 3.73
C ILE A 44 9.48 1.13 3.61
N SER A 45 10.40 1.21 4.57
CA SER A 45 11.57 0.32 4.73
C SER A 45 11.88 0.03 6.21
N GLY A 46 12.84 -0.85 6.48
CA GLY A 46 13.14 -1.41 7.80
C GLY A 46 13.91 -0.52 8.78
N GLY A 47 13.97 0.80 8.58
CA GLY A 47 14.69 1.74 9.42
C GLY A 47 14.42 3.19 9.02
N ARG A 48 14.83 4.14 9.85
CA ARG A 48 14.83 5.55 9.45
C ARG A 48 15.88 5.78 8.37
N LEU A 49 15.75 6.87 7.62
CA LEU A 49 16.69 7.16 6.52
C LEU A 49 18.12 7.35 7.03
N GLU A 50 18.28 7.88 8.25
CA GLU A 50 19.56 8.03 8.93
C GLU A 50 20.13 6.73 9.54
N ASP A 51 19.40 5.62 9.51
CA ASP A 51 19.83 4.35 10.11
C ASP A 51 20.81 3.55 9.22
N LYS A 52 21.24 4.12 8.08
CA LYS A 52 22.24 3.53 7.19
C LYS A 52 23.54 3.24 7.94
N GLY A 53 24.06 2.04 7.78
CA GLY A 53 25.25 1.50 8.45
C GLY A 53 24.96 0.78 9.76
N ARG A 54 23.71 0.75 10.26
CA ARG A 54 23.38 0.05 11.53
C ARG A 54 23.46 -1.47 11.43
N SER A 55 23.07 -2.02 10.29
CA SER A 55 23.21 -3.44 9.99
C SER A 55 23.00 -3.68 8.51
N LYS A 56 23.58 -4.76 7.99
CA LYS A 56 23.36 -5.20 6.61
C LYS A 56 21.87 -5.30 6.25
N LYS A 57 21.03 -5.81 7.19
CA LYS A 57 19.58 -5.93 6.97
C LYS A 57 18.90 -4.56 6.75
N ILE A 58 19.30 -3.54 7.52
CA ILE A 58 18.75 -2.18 7.38
C ILE A 58 19.25 -1.55 6.07
N ASP A 59 20.53 -1.73 5.76
CA ASP A 59 21.13 -1.19 4.53
C ASP A 59 20.52 -1.79 3.28
N ASP A 60 20.30 -3.10 3.26
CA ASP A 60 19.64 -3.81 2.16
C ASP A 60 18.19 -3.32 1.99
N SER A 61 17.48 -3.08 3.10
CA SER A 61 16.10 -2.59 3.06
C SER A 61 16.01 -1.14 2.58
N LEU A 62 16.88 -0.25 3.06
CA LEU A 62 16.94 1.15 2.63
C LEU A 62 17.32 1.23 1.15
N SER A 63 18.36 0.53 0.72
CA SER A 63 18.84 0.55 -0.67
C SER A 63 17.81 0.00 -1.65
N ARG A 64 17.06 -1.06 -1.25
CA ARG A 64 15.95 -1.58 -2.04
C ARG A 64 14.83 -0.56 -2.20
N ALA A 65 14.48 0.15 -1.13
CA ALA A 65 13.46 1.21 -1.17
C ALA A 65 13.91 2.41 -2.01
N GLU A 66 15.18 2.82 -1.92
CA GLU A 66 15.77 3.86 -2.77
C GLU A 66 15.64 3.50 -4.26
N LEU A 67 16.04 2.27 -4.64
CA LEU A 67 15.90 1.78 -6.01
C LEU A 67 14.44 1.75 -6.49
N LEU A 68 13.52 1.32 -5.62
CA LEU A 68 12.09 1.30 -5.92
C LEU A 68 11.55 2.72 -6.17
N VAL A 69 11.91 3.68 -5.32
CA VAL A 69 11.53 5.09 -5.45
C VAL A 69 12.06 5.69 -6.75
N GLU A 70 13.32 5.40 -7.11
CA GLU A 70 13.88 5.83 -8.40
C GLU A 70 13.09 5.27 -9.59
N LYS A 71 12.75 3.98 -9.58
CA LYS A 71 11.95 3.36 -10.64
C LYS A 71 10.56 3.97 -10.72
N ILE A 72 9.90 4.24 -9.58
CA ILE A 72 8.58 4.89 -9.54
C ILE A 72 8.63 6.33 -10.05
N LYS A 73 9.66 7.11 -9.69
CA LYS A 73 9.87 8.46 -10.22
C LYS A 73 10.04 8.47 -11.74
N LYS A 74 10.76 7.49 -12.30
CA LYS A 74 10.90 7.33 -13.77
C LYS A 74 9.57 7.04 -14.47
N MET A 75 8.57 6.53 -13.76
CA MET A 75 7.19 6.36 -14.25
C MET A 75 6.34 7.64 -14.11
N ASN A 76 6.95 8.76 -13.70
CA ASN A 76 6.30 10.05 -13.50
C ASN A 76 5.21 10.05 -12.42
N PHE A 77 5.38 9.22 -11.38
CA PHE A 77 4.49 9.20 -10.21
C PHE A 77 5.06 10.01 -9.04
N ASN A 78 4.15 10.57 -8.23
CA ASN A 78 4.51 11.27 -7.02
C ASN A 78 4.81 10.27 -5.89
N VAL A 79 6.06 10.22 -5.44
CA VAL A 79 6.55 9.22 -4.48
C VAL A 79 7.58 9.79 -3.52
N GLU A 80 7.47 9.40 -2.25
CA GLU A 80 8.41 9.75 -1.19
C GLU A 80 8.77 8.51 -0.34
N HIS A 81 10.02 8.44 0.12
CA HIS A 81 10.53 7.39 0.99
C HIS A 81 10.45 7.86 2.44
N PHE A 82 9.71 7.13 3.28
CA PHE A 82 9.48 7.50 4.67
C PHE A 82 10.29 6.68 5.68
N GLY A 83 11.22 5.84 5.22
CA GLY A 83 11.88 4.90 6.11
C GLY A 83 10.85 4.02 6.83
N ILE A 84 10.94 3.97 8.16
CA ILE A 84 10.01 3.26 9.04
C ILE A 84 8.81 4.12 9.51
N GLU A 85 8.78 5.42 9.19
CA GLU A 85 7.83 6.39 9.76
C GLU A 85 6.45 6.33 9.09
N ILE A 86 5.68 5.29 9.39
CA ILE A 86 4.32 5.07 8.87
C ILE A 86 3.39 6.25 9.19
N GLU A 87 3.55 6.89 10.34
CA GLU A 87 2.79 8.06 10.77
C GLU A 87 2.99 9.28 9.86
N ARG A 88 4.16 9.40 9.21
CA ARG A 88 4.43 10.43 8.20
C ARG A 88 3.85 10.02 6.85
N ALA A 89 4.04 8.75 6.46
CA ALA A 89 3.51 8.20 5.22
C ALA A 89 1.98 8.34 5.14
N ILE A 90 1.24 8.03 6.21
CA ILE A 90 -0.23 8.16 6.24
C ILE A 90 -0.67 9.61 5.99
N LYS A 91 0.06 10.61 6.52
CA LYS A 91 -0.29 12.03 6.33
C LYS A 91 -0.08 12.48 4.89
N TYR A 92 0.94 11.96 4.21
CA TYR A 92 1.29 12.34 2.84
C TYR A 92 0.53 11.54 1.77
N SER A 93 0.53 10.22 1.88
CA SER A 93 0.22 9.29 0.79
C SER A 93 -1.25 8.91 0.69
N THR A 94 -1.70 8.57 -0.51
CA THR A 94 -2.95 7.83 -0.77
C THR A 94 -2.67 6.35 -1.03
N MET A 95 -1.41 5.98 -1.31
CA MET A 95 -0.93 4.60 -1.34
C MET A 95 0.32 4.44 -0.47
N ILE A 96 0.31 3.47 0.45
CA ILE A 96 1.52 3.04 1.17
C ILE A 96 2.01 1.73 0.57
N LEU A 97 3.28 1.72 0.18
CA LEU A 97 3.98 0.56 -0.35
C LEU A 97 4.94 0.01 0.71
N PHE A 98 4.62 -1.17 1.23
CA PHE A 98 5.42 -1.88 2.22
C PHE A 98 6.56 -2.68 1.57
N PRO A 99 7.61 -3.05 2.33
CA PRO A 99 8.73 -3.83 1.80
C PRO A 99 8.33 -5.21 1.29
N ASP A 100 7.34 -5.82 1.95
CA ASP A 100 6.81 -7.15 1.68
C ASP A 100 5.39 -7.28 2.26
N GLY A 101 4.73 -8.35 1.84
CA GLY A 101 3.37 -8.69 2.23
C GLY A 101 3.18 -8.96 3.72
N ILE A 102 4.20 -9.49 4.39
CA ILE A 102 4.15 -9.79 5.83
C ILE A 102 4.03 -8.48 6.63
N ILE A 103 4.89 -7.50 6.33
CA ILE A 103 4.87 -6.19 6.98
C ILE A 103 3.55 -5.48 6.69
N GLY A 104 3.11 -5.47 5.42
CA GLY A 104 1.84 -4.86 5.06
C GLY A 104 0.65 -5.51 5.75
N ASN A 105 0.65 -6.83 5.91
CA ASN A 105 -0.37 -7.56 6.65
C ASN A 105 -0.40 -7.19 8.13
N LEU A 106 0.77 -7.13 8.78
CA LEU A 106 0.87 -6.74 10.19
C LEU A 106 0.32 -5.32 10.42
N VAL A 107 0.66 -4.38 9.54
CA VAL A 107 0.14 -3.01 9.59
C VAL A 107 -1.36 -2.97 9.34
N PHE A 108 -1.87 -3.66 8.32
CA PHE A 108 -3.31 -3.76 8.05
C PHE A 108 -4.07 -4.28 9.28
N ARG A 109 -3.59 -5.35 9.91
CA ARG A 109 -4.24 -5.92 11.09
C ARG A 109 -4.21 -4.95 12.27
N ALA A 110 -3.11 -4.25 12.50
CA ALA A 110 -3.02 -3.23 13.54
C ALA A 110 -4.02 -2.08 13.30
N LEU A 111 -4.12 -1.59 12.07
CA LEU A 111 -5.02 -0.48 11.73
C LEU A 111 -6.51 -0.90 11.79
N VAL A 112 -6.87 -2.00 11.14
CA VAL A 112 -8.27 -2.39 10.93
C VAL A 112 -8.83 -3.18 12.11
N LEU A 113 -8.07 -4.11 12.68
CA LEU A 113 -8.57 -5.03 13.71
C LEU A 113 -8.33 -4.52 15.15
N ILE A 114 -7.36 -3.63 15.34
CA ILE A 114 -7.01 -3.10 16.68
C ILE A 114 -7.43 -1.63 16.79
N ALA A 115 -7.04 -0.79 15.82
CA ALA A 115 -7.36 0.64 15.84
C ALA A 115 -8.72 1.00 15.23
N ASN A 116 -9.53 0.00 14.85
CA ASN A 116 -10.89 0.16 14.30
C ASN A 116 -10.96 1.08 13.06
N MET A 117 -9.92 1.11 12.23
CA MET A 117 -10.02 1.76 10.92
C MET A 117 -10.99 0.99 10.03
N GLU A 118 -11.90 1.71 9.38
CA GLU A 118 -12.80 1.13 8.41
C GLU A 118 -12.02 0.66 7.17
N SER A 119 -12.43 -0.48 6.61
CA SER A 119 -11.81 -1.06 5.41
C SER A 119 -12.83 -1.13 4.27
N PHE A 120 -12.42 -0.81 3.05
CA PHE A 120 -13.25 -1.04 1.86
C PHE A 120 -13.11 -2.47 1.29
N GLY A 121 -12.24 -3.30 1.86
CA GLY A 121 -11.88 -4.62 1.31
C GLY A 121 -10.71 -4.56 0.34
N ALA A 122 -10.30 -5.71 -0.17
CA ALA A 122 -9.21 -5.87 -1.12
C ALA A 122 -9.77 -6.03 -2.54
N TYR A 123 -9.36 -5.16 -3.47
CA TYR A 123 -9.77 -5.26 -4.86
C TYR A 123 -8.87 -6.23 -5.62
N ALA A 124 -9.44 -7.37 -6.06
CA ALA A 124 -8.73 -8.36 -6.86
C ALA A 124 -8.62 -7.91 -8.32
N SER A 125 -7.72 -6.97 -8.58
CA SER A 125 -7.62 -6.26 -9.87
C SER A 125 -7.22 -7.14 -11.06
N ALA A 126 -6.80 -8.38 -10.82
CA ALA A 126 -6.44 -9.35 -11.86
C ALA A 126 -7.68 -10.01 -12.51
N LEU A 127 -8.85 -9.93 -11.89
CA LEU A 127 -10.07 -10.53 -12.40
C LEU A 127 -10.76 -9.60 -13.41
N SER A 128 -11.41 -10.20 -14.42
CA SER A 128 -12.13 -9.46 -15.47
C SER A 128 -13.38 -8.75 -14.97
N LYS A 129 -13.92 -9.19 -13.82
CA LYS A 129 -15.06 -8.57 -13.14
C LYS A 129 -14.59 -7.92 -11.85
N VAL A 130 -15.32 -6.90 -11.41
CA VAL A 130 -15.09 -6.28 -10.09
C VAL A 130 -15.29 -7.34 -9.02
N TYR A 131 -14.23 -7.60 -8.27
CA TYR A 131 -14.24 -8.53 -7.15
C TYR A 131 -13.56 -7.87 -5.95
N ILE A 132 -14.31 -7.76 -4.86
CA ILE A 132 -13.83 -7.23 -3.59
C ILE A 132 -13.79 -8.37 -2.58
N ASP A 133 -12.58 -8.77 -2.20
CA ASP A 133 -12.37 -9.73 -1.12
C ASP A 133 -12.45 -9.03 0.24
N THR A 134 -13.03 -9.70 1.23
CA THR A 134 -13.23 -9.14 2.56
C THR A 134 -12.85 -10.16 3.63
N SER A 135 -12.18 -9.68 4.69
CA SER A 135 -11.83 -10.54 5.81
C SER A 135 -13.08 -11.06 6.54
N ARG A 136 -13.05 -12.35 6.90
CA ARG A 136 -14.05 -13.01 7.77
C ARG A 136 -14.20 -12.33 9.13
N ALA A 137 -13.19 -11.59 9.58
CA ALA A 137 -13.18 -10.93 10.88
C ALA A 137 -13.95 -9.60 10.92
N ARG A 138 -14.48 -9.10 9.79
CA ARG A 138 -15.20 -7.81 9.77
C ARG A 138 -16.69 -7.97 10.10
N THR A 139 -17.29 -6.87 10.55
CA THR A 139 -18.69 -6.83 11.02
C THR A 139 -19.71 -6.22 10.04
N GLY A 140 -19.29 -5.63 8.90
CA GLY A 140 -20.22 -4.97 7.97
C GLY A 140 -19.78 -5.00 6.49
N TYR A 141 -20.75 -5.03 5.57
CA TYR A 141 -20.51 -5.20 4.13
C TYR A 141 -20.76 -3.94 3.29
N LEU A 142 -21.23 -2.85 3.90
CA LEU A 142 -21.61 -1.63 3.19
C LEU A 142 -20.43 -1.03 2.41
N LEU A 143 -19.26 -0.87 3.02
CA LEU A 143 -18.09 -0.27 2.38
C LEU A 143 -17.56 -1.10 1.19
N PRO A 144 -17.40 -2.44 1.30
CA PRO A 144 -17.11 -3.28 0.14
C PRO A 144 -18.12 -3.14 -1.00
N ILE A 145 -19.41 -3.06 -0.70
CA ILE A 145 -20.46 -2.88 -1.71
C ILE A 145 -20.34 -1.50 -2.37
N ILE A 146 -20.06 -0.44 -1.58
CA ILE A 146 -19.81 0.91 -2.11
C ILE A 146 -18.61 0.91 -3.05
N LEU A 147 -17.49 0.29 -2.65
CA LEU A 147 -16.30 0.20 -3.50
C LEU A 147 -16.60 -0.61 -4.77
N ALA A 148 -17.27 -1.75 -4.66
CA ALA A 148 -17.68 -2.55 -5.81
C ALA A 148 -18.57 -1.74 -6.77
N SER A 149 -19.53 -0.98 -6.25
CA SER A 149 -20.42 -0.13 -7.04
C SER A 149 -19.67 1.01 -7.73
N ALA A 150 -18.69 1.62 -7.06
CA ALA A 150 -17.84 2.65 -7.65
C ALA A 150 -16.99 2.11 -8.80
N LEU A 151 -16.51 0.87 -8.69
CA LEU A 151 -15.63 0.24 -9.70
C LEU A 151 -16.35 -0.44 -10.86
N ALA A 152 -17.65 -0.71 -10.72
CA ALA A 152 -18.48 -1.38 -11.73
C ALA A 152 -19.02 -0.43 -12.82
N LYS A 153 -18.65 0.85 -12.77
CA LYS A 153 -18.98 1.86 -13.77
C LYS A 153 -18.14 1.73 -15.04
#